data_AF-A0A5J6PDL3-F1
#
_entry.id   AF-A0A5J6PDL3-F1
#
_cell.length_a   1.000
_cell.length_b   1.000
_cell.length_c   1.000
_cell.angle_alpha   90.00
_cell.angle_beta   90.00
_cell.angle_gamma   90.00
#
_symmetry.space_group_name_H-M   'P 1'
#
loop_
_entity.id
_entity.type
_entity.pdbx_description
1 polymer ?
#
loop_
_entity_poly.entity_id
_entity_poly.type
_entity_poly.pdbx_seq_one_letter_code
_entity_poly.pdbx_strand_id
1 'polypeptide(L)'
;MKKLFAFISFVFLSCVTFSSQAAQCDWYGTTYALCTSQATGWGWENNQSCVGYNSCPSTVASSSSSGTTSTSGSCPTSLSCPSGMSCGCYTVSGLGANKVAYKNAGADRRFLASAMMETEMMDTNYTYGDGKSGDAFNAGATKQNWGMMRQCYSAWRGLGANDYSVSAAMNNDRSLDVTVYNTCRSYFGDSWFAGHRNGSTGLSNPNTQDINNFKIGYEWTYNNLSGHETDDIRFWVDIPAI
;
A
#
# COMPACT_ATOMS: atom_id res chain seq x y z
N MET A 1 3.56 66.62 52.13
CA MET A 1 2.30 65.86 52.13
C MET A 1 1.56 66.10 50.82
N LYS A 2 1.48 65.08 49.95
CA LYS A 2 0.36 64.75 49.05
C LYS A 2 0.80 63.55 48.22
N LYS A 3 0.26 62.38 48.57
CA LYS A 3 0.42 61.12 47.84
C LYS A 3 -0.45 61.20 46.58
N LEU A 4 0.09 60.84 45.42
CA LEU A 4 -0.70 60.59 44.22
C LEU A 4 -0.55 59.11 43.89
N PHE A 5 -1.67 58.39 43.96
CA PHE A 5 -1.78 56.97 43.64
C PHE A 5 -2.13 56.76 42.16
N ALA A 6 -1.73 55.58 41.68
CA ALA A 6 -1.74 55.05 40.32
C ALA A 6 -3.09 55.03 39.59
N PHE A 7 -3.05 54.87 38.26
CA PHE A 7 -3.69 53.76 37.55
C PHE A 7 -3.04 53.62 36.15
N ILE A 8 -2.07 52.70 36.02
CA ILE A 8 -1.56 52.25 34.71
C ILE A 8 -2.36 50.98 34.36
N SER A 9 -3.14 51.08 33.29
CA SER A 9 -3.89 49.95 32.74
C SER A 9 -2.92 49.04 31.98
N PHE A 10 -2.64 47.86 32.52
CA PHE A 10 -1.90 46.80 31.84
C PHE A 10 -2.86 46.07 30.90
N VAL A 11 -2.72 46.30 29.60
CA VAL A 11 -3.31 45.43 28.58
C VAL A 11 -2.50 44.13 28.57
N PHE A 12 -3.08 43.07 29.11
CA PHE A 12 -2.55 41.70 28.96
C PHE A 12 -2.73 41.27 27.50
N LEU A 13 -1.67 41.38 26.70
CA LEU A 13 -1.57 40.69 25.42
C LEU A 13 -1.22 39.23 25.70
N SER A 14 -2.23 38.36 25.70
CA SER A 14 -2.04 36.92 25.86
C SER A 14 -1.29 36.38 24.63
N CYS A 15 -0.01 36.07 24.81
CA CYS A 15 0.79 35.35 23.82
C CYS A 15 0.32 33.90 23.81
N VAL A 16 -0.45 33.52 22.79
CA VAL A 16 -0.79 32.12 22.53
C VAL A 16 0.48 31.45 22.00
N THR A 17 1.25 30.81 22.88
CA THR A 17 2.33 29.92 22.48
C THR A 17 1.71 28.67 21.87
N PHE A 18 1.79 28.52 20.54
CA PHE A 18 1.55 27.24 19.90
C PHE A 18 2.69 26.30 20.28
N SER A 19 2.45 25.42 21.25
CA SER A 19 3.36 24.31 21.52
C SER A 19 3.18 23.30 20.38
N SER A 20 4.13 23.26 19.44
CA SER A 20 4.18 22.17 18.46
C SER A 20 4.46 20.89 19.25
N GLN A 21 3.46 20.03 19.40
CA GLN A 21 3.63 18.74 20.07
C GLN A 21 4.72 17.95 19.34
N ALA A 22 5.89 17.83 19.96
CA ALA A 22 6.97 17.00 19.44
C ALA A 22 6.52 15.54 19.56
N ALA A 23 6.32 14.87 18.43
CA ALA A 23 5.97 13.46 18.41
C ALA A 23 7.12 12.64 19.07
N GLN A 24 6.77 11.64 19.87
CA GLN A 24 7.75 10.79 20.56
C GLN A 24 7.76 9.39 19.94
N CYS A 25 8.90 8.72 20.03
CA CYS A 25 9.17 7.38 19.55
C CYS A 25 9.39 6.43 20.73
N ASP A 26 8.64 5.35 20.82
CA ASP A 26 8.97 4.20 21.66
C ASP A 26 9.99 3.33 20.92
N TRP A 27 11.23 3.38 21.39
CA TRP A 27 12.34 2.60 20.88
C TRP A 27 12.57 1.40 21.80
N TYR A 28 11.92 0.28 21.50
CA TYR A 28 12.03 -0.98 22.24
C TYR A 28 11.83 -0.82 23.76
N GLY A 29 10.81 -0.05 24.16
CA GLY A 29 10.43 0.17 25.55
C GLY A 29 11.03 1.41 26.20
N THR A 30 11.77 2.23 25.45
CA THR A 30 12.29 3.53 25.92
C THR A 30 11.84 4.66 25.00
N THR A 31 11.25 5.70 25.58
CA THR A 31 10.71 6.83 24.81
C THR A 31 11.79 7.88 24.46
N TYR A 32 11.93 8.19 23.18
CA TYR A 32 12.80 9.22 22.62
C TYR A 32 11.99 10.24 21.80
N ALA A 33 12.54 11.42 21.50
CA ALA A 33 11.87 12.36 20.60
C ALA A 33 11.97 11.90 19.12
N LEU A 34 11.02 12.29 18.26
CA LEU A 34 11.19 12.16 16.81
C LEU A 34 11.97 13.34 16.23
N CYS A 35 12.84 13.06 15.26
CA CYS A 35 13.55 14.11 14.53
C CYS A 35 12.58 14.83 13.58
N THR A 36 12.64 16.16 13.56
CA THR A 36 11.80 17.00 12.69
C THR A 36 12.35 17.13 11.28
N SER A 37 13.67 17.03 11.11
CA SER A 37 14.35 17.19 9.82
C SER A 37 14.94 15.91 9.24
N GLN A 38 14.91 14.80 9.99
CA GLN A 38 15.58 13.55 9.62
C GLN A 38 14.61 12.37 9.52
N ALA A 39 14.74 11.61 8.42
CA ALA A 39 13.84 10.50 8.09
C ALA A 39 14.24 9.16 8.69
N THR A 40 15.53 8.87 8.79
CA THR A 40 16.04 7.56 9.22
C THR A 40 17.19 7.72 10.20
N GLY A 41 17.45 6.69 11.02
CA GLY A 41 18.56 6.65 11.97
C GLY A 41 18.34 7.53 13.22
N TRP A 42 19.43 7.76 13.96
CA TRP A 42 19.46 8.63 15.14
C TRP A 42 19.97 10.02 14.78
N GLY A 43 19.45 11.05 15.46
CA GLY A 43 19.84 12.44 15.29
C GLY A 43 19.87 13.21 16.60
N TRP A 44 20.22 14.50 16.52
CA TRP A 44 20.20 15.43 17.66
C TRP A 44 19.58 16.75 17.24
N GLU A 45 18.41 17.06 17.78
CA GLU A 45 17.64 18.27 17.48
C GLU A 45 17.02 18.81 18.78
N ASN A 46 16.80 20.12 18.87
CA ASN A 46 16.15 20.75 20.03
C ASN A 46 16.79 20.37 21.38
N ASN A 47 18.13 20.24 21.39
CA ASN A 47 18.93 19.93 22.57
C ASN A 47 18.67 18.55 23.21
N GLN A 48 18.23 17.57 22.41
CA GLN A 48 18.00 16.19 22.82
C GLN A 48 18.27 15.19 21.67
N SER A 49 18.49 13.92 22.01
CA SER A 49 18.54 12.83 21.02
C SER A 49 17.16 12.56 20.43
N CYS A 50 17.12 12.32 19.13
CA CYS A 50 15.90 12.00 18.41
C CYS A 50 16.06 10.80 17.46
N VAL A 51 14.96 10.14 17.13
CA VAL A 51 14.88 9.04 16.17
C VAL A 51 14.21 9.54 14.88
N GLY A 52 14.77 9.22 13.72
CA GLY A 52 14.17 9.54 12.43
C GLY A 52 12.81 8.86 12.25
N TYR A 53 11.86 9.55 11.64
CA TYR A 53 10.45 9.12 11.62
C TYR A 53 10.19 7.74 10.98
N ASN A 54 10.99 7.31 10.01
CA ASN A 54 10.91 5.96 9.40
C ASN A 54 11.68 4.88 10.16
N SER A 55 12.53 5.25 11.12
CA SER A 55 13.26 4.29 11.94
C SER A 55 12.55 3.97 13.24
N CYS A 56 11.56 4.77 13.62
CA CYS A 56 10.80 4.55 14.83
C CYS A 56 9.89 3.31 14.74
N PRO A 57 10.05 2.30 15.60
CA PRO A 57 9.21 1.11 15.55
C PRO A 57 7.77 1.37 16.05
N SER A 58 7.56 2.35 16.95
CA SER A 58 6.23 2.77 17.42
C SER A 58 6.27 4.21 17.92
N THR A 59 5.33 5.08 17.52
CA THR A 59 5.26 6.46 18.05
C THR A 59 4.29 6.54 19.23
N VAL A 60 4.67 7.28 20.28
CA VAL A 60 3.83 7.49 21.48
C VAL A 60 3.39 8.95 21.54
N ALA A 61 2.11 9.21 21.29
CA ALA A 61 1.50 10.51 21.54
C ALA A 61 0.91 10.50 22.96
N SER A 62 1.49 11.31 23.86
CA SER A 62 1.07 11.42 25.25
C SER A 62 -0.23 12.23 25.38
N SER A 63 -1.40 11.58 25.32
CA SER A 63 -2.55 11.76 26.24
C SER A 63 -3.85 11.23 25.64
N SER A 64 -4.32 10.11 26.20
CA SER A 64 -5.74 9.75 26.42
C SER A 64 -6.78 10.16 25.37
N SER A 65 -6.85 9.37 24.31
CA SER A 65 -8.07 8.69 23.84
C SER A 65 -7.61 7.61 22.88
N SER A 66 -8.25 6.44 22.89
CA SER A 66 -7.93 5.34 21.99
C SER A 66 -7.90 5.82 20.54
N GLY A 67 -6.70 6.02 20.02
CA GLY A 67 -6.45 6.64 18.74
C GLY A 67 -5.23 5.98 18.15
N THR A 68 -5.40 4.71 17.77
CA THR A 68 -4.63 4.08 16.70
C THR A 68 -4.37 5.14 15.65
N THR A 69 -3.12 5.42 15.30
CA THR A 69 -2.84 6.22 14.09
C THR A 69 -3.10 5.33 12.87
N SER A 70 -4.33 4.85 12.77
CA SER A 70 -4.97 4.57 11.52
C SER A 70 -4.92 5.89 10.76
N THR A 71 -4.28 5.91 9.60
CA THR A 71 -4.85 6.64 8.47
C THR A 71 -6.25 6.05 8.30
N SER A 72 -7.22 6.50 9.10
CA SER A 72 -8.54 5.88 9.18
C SER A 72 -9.36 6.38 8.01
N GLY A 73 -9.04 5.87 6.83
CA GLY A 73 -10.07 5.67 5.84
C GLY A 73 -11.23 4.93 6.49
N SER A 74 -12.44 5.32 6.13
CA SER A 74 -13.63 4.56 6.48
C SER A 74 -14.21 4.01 5.20
N CYS A 75 -14.76 2.82 5.29
CA CYS A 75 -15.63 2.29 4.25
C CYS A 75 -16.71 3.31 3.87
N PRO A 76 -16.94 3.56 2.57
CA PRO A 76 -18.07 4.36 2.15
C PRO A 76 -19.38 3.81 2.71
N THR A 77 -20.27 4.69 3.19
CA THR A 77 -21.56 4.31 3.78
C THR A 77 -22.53 3.69 2.76
N SER A 78 -22.27 3.91 1.47
CA SER A 78 -22.98 3.28 0.36
C SER A 78 -21.97 2.80 -0.67
N LEU A 79 -21.92 1.49 -0.87
CA LEU A 79 -21.04 0.85 -1.83
C LEU A 79 -21.90 0.03 -2.79
N SER A 80 -21.81 0.30 -4.09
CA SER A 80 -22.54 -0.44 -5.12
C SER A 80 -21.62 -1.48 -5.73
N CYS A 81 -21.99 -2.76 -5.64
CA CYS A 81 -21.22 -3.85 -6.24
C CYS A 81 -21.41 -3.90 -7.75
N PRO A 82 -20.41 -4.41 -8.49
CA PRO A 82 -20.60 -4.72 -9.89
C PRO A 82 -21.77 -5.70 -10.10
N SER A 83 -22.47 -5.56 -11.24
CA SER A 83 -23.63 -6.38 -11.55
C SER A 83 -23.29 -7.87 -11.49
N GLY A 84 -24.06 -8.64 -10.71
CA GLY A 84 -23.89 -10.08 -10.56
C GLY A 84 -22.69 -10.50 -9.70
N MET A 85 -22.04 -9.58 -8.98
CA MET A 85 -20.89 -9.88 -8.12
C MET A 85 -21.14 -9.43 -6.68
N SER A 86 -20.56 -10.14 -5.72
CA SER A 86 -20.49 -9.70 -4.33
C SER A 86 -19.26 -8.84 -4.11
N CYS A 87 -19.37 -7.81 -3.27
CA CYS A 87 -18.29 -6.89 -2.98
C CYS A 87 -18.45 -6.31 -1.57
N GLY A 88 -17.42 -5.62 -1.10
CA GLY A 88 -17.47 -4.90 0.15
C GLY A 88 -16.19 -4.15 0.43
N CYS A 89 -16.08 -3.63 1.64
CA CYS A 89 -14.83 -3.17 2.18
C CYS A 89 -14.77 -3.40 3.69
N TYR A 90 -13.55 -3.43 4.23
CA TYR A 90 -13.29 -3.50 5.66
C TYR A 90 -11.88 -3.00 5.96
N THR A 91 -11.62 -2.68 7.22
CA THR A 91 -10.29 -2.29 7.68
C THR A 91 -9.40 -3.51 7.85
N VAL A 92 -8.19 -3.44 7.29
CA VAL A 92 -7.12 -4.43 7.45
C VAL A 92 -5.91 -3.73 8.06
N SER A 93 -5.62 -4.02 9.33
CA SER A 93 -4.56 -3.34 10.06
C SER A 93 -3.21 -3.49 9.37
N GLY A 94 -2.55 -2.37 9.07
CA GLY A 94 -1.24 -2.34 8.43
C GLY A 94 -1.25 -2.39 6.90
N LEU A 95 -2.43 -2.54 6.26
CA LEU A 95 -2.55 -2.50 4.81
C LEU A 95 -2.11 -1.14 4.23
N GLY A 96 -2.39 -0.03 4.91
CA GLY A 96 -1.97 1.31 4.51
C GLY A 96 -0.46 1.46 4.40
N ALA A 97 0.28 0.87 5.35
CA ALA A 97 1.73 0.82 5.30
C ALA A 97 2.25 0.04 4.08
N ASN A 98 1.62 -1.09 3.74
CA ASN A 98 1.97 -1.86 2.53
C ASN A 98 1.65 -1.09 1.24
N LYS A 99 0.48 -0.43 1.15
CA LYS A 99 0.15 0.44 0.01
C LYS A 99 1.21 1.53 -0.18
N VAL A 100 1.60 2.22 0.90
CA VAL A 100 2.65 3.26 0.87
C VAL A 100 3.98 2.67 0.41
N ALA A 101 4.35 1.49 0.89
CA ALA A 101 5.61 0.88 0.51
C ALA A 101 5.68 0.49 -0.99
N TYR A 102 4.58 0.00 -1.58
CA TYR A 102 4.51 -0.20 -3.03
C TYR A 102 4.55 1.12 -3.80
N LYS A 103 3.85 2.15 -3.32
CA LYS A 103 3.92 3.48 -3.95
C LYS A 103 5.34 4.04 -3.94
N ASN A 104 6.07 3.87 -2.84
CA ASN A 104 7.50 4.24 -2.75
C ASN A 104 8.37 3.43 -3.70
N ALA A 105 7.97 2.19 -4.03
CA ALA A 105 8.62 1.35 -5.04
C ALA A 105 8.20 1.70 -6.50
N GLY A 106 7.33 2.70 -6.70
CA GLY A 106 6.88 3.18 -8.01
C GLY A 106 5.49 2.69 -8.43
N ALA A 107 4.72 2.06 -7.54
CA ALA A 107 3.37 1.59 -7.85
C ALA A 107 2.40 2.75 -8.02
N ASP A 108 1.52 2.65 -9.02
CA ASP A 108 0.35 3.50 -9.15
C ASP A 108 -0.90 2.78 -8.59
N ARG A 109 -2.06 3.44 -8.70
CA ARG A 109 -3.33 2.87 -8.25
C ARG A 109 -3.71 1.58 -8.99
N ARG A 110 -3.20 1.36 -10.22
CA ARG A 110 -3.47 0.14 -11.01
C ARG A 110 -2.83 -1.07 -10.35
N PHE A 111 -1.56 -0.94 -9.96
CA PHE A 111 -0.87 -1.99 -9.21
C PHE A 111 -1.59 -2.28 -7.89
N LEU A 112 -1.95 -1.24 -7.12
CA LEU A 112 -2.67 -1.41 -5.85
C LEU A 112 -4.01 -2.12 -6.05
N ALA A 113 -4.78 -1.79 -7.09
CA ALA A 113 -6.03 -2.47 -7.40
C ALA A 113 -5.82 -3.96 -7.70
N SER A 114 -4.83 -4.30 -8.53
CA SER A 114 -4.47 -5.70 -8.79
C SER A 114 -4.06 -6.43 -7.51
N ALA A 115 -3.12 -5.88 -6.73
CA ALA A 115 -2.65 -6.52 -5.49
C ALA A 115 -3.78 -6.72 -4.46
N MET A 116 -4.71 -5.75 -4.36
CA MET A 116 -5.83 -5.79 -3.42
C MET A 116 -6.79 -6.96 -3.69
N MET A 117 -6.94 -7.33 -4.96
CA MET A 117 -7.79 -8.45 -5.37
C MET A 117 -7.16 -9.81 -5.05
N GLU A 118 -5.82 -9.88 -4.99
CA GLU A 118 -5.10 -11.15 -4.84
C GLU A 118 -4.89 -11.58 -3.39
N THR A 119 -4.59 -10.63 -2.49
CA THR A 119 -4.37 -10.91 -1.06
C THR A 119 -4.94 -9.81 -0.17
N GLU A 120 -5.24 -10.13 1.10
CA GLU A 120 -5.79 -9.15 2.03
C GLU A 120 -4.80 -8.04 2.39
N MET A 121 -3.53 -8.39 2.56
CA MET A 121 -2.46 -7.49 3.00
C MET A 121 -1.61 -6.93 1.86
N MET A 122 -1.89 -7.27 0.59
CA MET A 122 -1.00 -7.00 -0.55
C MET A 122 0.41 -7.58 -0.33
N ASP A 123 0.51 -8.71 0.36
CA ASP A 123 1.77 -9.38 0.61
C ASP A 123 2.01 -10.55 -0.34
N THR A 124 3.13 -11.24 -0.12
CA THR A 124 3.56 -12.42 -0.89
C THR A 124 3.58 -13.68 -0.02
N ASN A 125 2.90 -13.66 1.12
CA ASN A 125 2.83 -14.76 2.08
C ASN A 125 1.69 -15.73 1.74
N TYR A 126 1.63 -16.12 0.47
CA TYR A 126 0.77 -17.19 -0.02
C TYR A 126 1.61 -18.43 -0.34
N THR A 127 0.96 -19.59 -0.55
CA THR A 127 1.64 -20.82 -0.97
C THR A 127 2.60 -20.54 -2.12
N TYR A 128 3.85 -20.98 -2.03
CA TYR A 128 4.86 -20.69 -3.05
C TYR A 128 4.36 -21.02 -4.47
N GLY A 129 4.45 -20.03 -5.38
CA GLY A 129 3.94 -20.16 -6.74
C GLY A 129 2.41 -20.20 -6.85
N ASP A 130 1.68 -19.89 -5.78
CA ASP A 130 0.25 -20.18 -5.61
C ASP A 130 -0.08 -21.68 -5.79
N GLY A 131 0.87 -22.55 -5.47
CA GLY A 131 0.77 -24.00 -5.72
C GLY A 131 0.95 -24.39 -7.19
N LYS A 132 1.32 -23.45 -8.06
CA LYS A 132 1.51 -23.65 -9.51
C LYS A 132 2.99 -23.70 -9.87
N SER A 133 3.28 -24.19 -11.08
CA SER A 133 4.64 -24.29 -11.64
C SER A 133 4.61 -24.00 -13.15
N GLY A 134 5.79 -23.94 -13.77
CA GLY A 134 5.91 -23.62 -15.19
C GLY A 134 5.40 -22.21 -15.49
N ASP A 135 4.78 -22.03 -16.66
CA ASP A 135 4.18 -20.75 -17.06
C ASP A 135 3.03 -20.28 -16.15
N ALA A 136 2.44 -21.17 -15.36
CA ALA A 136 1.38 -20.85 -14.42
C ALA A 136 1.89 -20.39 -13.04
N PHE A 137 3.20 -20.50 -12.76
CA PHE A 137 3.79 -20.06 -11.49
C PHE A 137 3.49 -18.58 -11.22
N ASN A 138 2.94 -18.27 -10.04
CA ASN A 138 2.61 -16.90 -9.63
C ASN A 138 3.68 -16.30 -8.69
N ALA A 139 4.06 -15.04 -8.94
CA ALA A 139 4.98 -14.27 -8.10
C ALA A 139 4.51 -12.83 -7.88
N GLY A 140 5.02 -12.21 -6.81
CA GLY A 140 4.71 -10.82 -6.44
C GLY A 140 3.33 -10.67 -5.81
N ALA A 141 3.01 -9.45 -5.38
CA ALA A 141 1.76 -9.15 -4.69
C ALA A 141 0.54 -9.16 -5.62
N THR A 142 0.75 -9.00 -6.93
CA THR A 142 -0.31 -9.12 -7.92
C THR A 142 -0.38 -10.53 -8.51
N LYS A 143 0.32 -11.53 -7.96
CA LYS A 143 0.34 -12.92 -8.45
C LYS A 143 0.56 -13.05 -9.98
N GLN A 144 1.50 -12.30 -10.54
CA GLN A 144 1.80 -12.35 -11.98
C GLN A 144 2.26 -13.75 -12.40
N ASN A 145 1.75 -14.28 -13.50
CA ASN A 145 2.15 -15.60 -13.99
C ASN A 145 3.44 -15.54 -14.83
N TRP A 146 4.29 -16.57 -14.68
CA TRP A 146 5.58 -16.66 -15.36
C TRP A 146 5.48 -16.59 -16.88
N GLY A 147 4.44 -17.20 -17.45
CA GLY A 147 4.20 -17.22 -18.89
C GLY A 147 4.07 -15.84 -19.49
N MET A 148 3.45 -14.89 -18.77
CA MET A 148 3.46 -13.49 -19.17
C MET A 148 4.81 -12.83 -18.90
N MET A 149 5.33 -12.95 -17.67
CA MET A 149 6.52 -12.23 -17.23
C MET A 149 7.73 -12.45 -18.15
N ARG A 150 7.95 -13.70 -18.59
CA ARG A 150 9.06 -14.06 -19.48
C ARG A 150 8.90 -13.59 -20.93
N GLN A 151 7.75 -13.02 -21.30
CA GLN A 151 7.52 -12.40 -22.61
C GLN A 151 7.80 -10.89 -22.59
N CYS A 152 7.46 -10.22 -21.50
CA CYS A 152 7.50 -8.75 -21.38
C CYS A 152 8.76 -8.23 -20.71
N TYR A 153 9.24 -8.86 -19.63
CA TYR A 153 10.36 -8.34 -18.86
C TYR A 153 11.71 -8.74 -19.49
N SER A 154 12.51 -7.75 -19.88
CA SER A 154 13.69 -7.96 -20.73
C SER A 154 14.72 -8.92 -20.15
N ALA A 155 14.94 -8.92 -18.82
CA ALA A 155 15.89 -9.83 -18.17
C ALA A 155 15.45 -11.30 -18.22
N TRP A 156 14.17 -11.56 -18.47
CA TRP A 156 13.58 -12.91 -18.53
C TRP A 156 13.13 -13.31 -19.93
N ARG A 157 13.23 -12.40 -20.90
CA ARG A 157 12.97 -12.71 -22.31
C ARG A 157 13.95 -13.76 -22.80
N GLY A 158 13.42 -14.87 -23.32
CA GLY A 158 14.19 -16.01 -23.82
C GLY A 158 14.36 -17.14 -22.80
N LEU A 159 13.96 -16.94 -21.55
CA LEU A 159 13.89 -18.03 -20.57
C LEU A 159 12.71 -18.97 -20.88
N GLY A 160 12.91 -20.24 -20.53
CA GLY A 160 11.94 -21.31 -20.73
C GLY A 160 10.89 -21.37 -19.64
N ALA A 161 9.85 -22.18 -19.86
CA ALA A 161 8.78 -22.38 -18.88
C ALA A 161 9.32 -22.94 -17.55
N ASN A 162 10.39 -23.72 -17.55
CA ASN A 162 10.99 -24.33 -16.35
C ASN A 162 11.86 -23.38 -15.52
N ASP A 163 12.18 -22.19 -16.03
CA ASP A 163 13.01 -21.20 -15.34
C ASP A 163 12.19 -20.34 -14.36
N TYR A 164 10.91 -20.66 -14.15
CA TYR A 164 9.94 -19.84 -13.40
C TYR A 164 10.42 -19.40 -12.01
N SER A 165 11.26 -20.20 -11.36
CA SER A 165 11.78 -19.90 -10.01
C SER A 165 12.55 -18.58 -9.92
N VAL A 166 13.11 -18.07 -11.02
CA VAL A 166 13.80 -16.75 -11.02
C VAL A 166 12.85 -15.61 -10.68
N SER A 167 11.56 -15.74 -11.02
CA SER A 167 10.56 -14.72 -10.72
C SER A 167 10.21 -14.63 -9.23
N ALA A 168 10.55 -15.64 -8.42
CA ALA A 168 10.37 -15.61 -6.97
C ALA A 168 11.17 -14.48 -6.28
N ALA A 169 12.17 -13.90 -6.96
CA ALA A 169 12.86 -12.70 -6.50
C ALA A 169 11.88 -11.53 -6.23
N MET A 170 10.78 -11.44 -7.00
CA MET A 170 9.72 -10.43 -6.78
C MET A 170 9.08 -10.53 -5.40
N ASN A 171 9.09 -11.72 -4.78
CA ASN A 171 8.47 -11.90 -3.46
C ASN A 171 9.21 -11.16 -2.34
N ASN A 172 10.47 -10.78 -2.58
CA ASN A 172 11.33 -10.06 -1.63
C ASN A 172 11.78 -8.69 -2.14
N ASP A 173 11.40 -8.31 -3.37
CA ASP A 173 11.79 -7.05 -4.01
C ASP A 173 10.56 -6.37 -4.63
N ARG A 174 10.01 -5.41 -3.90
CA ARG A 174 8.85 -4.62 -4.33
C ARG A 174 9.14 -3.79 -5.58
N SER A 175 10.35 -3.27 -5.72
CA SER A 175 10.74 -2.47 -6.88
C SER A 175 10.80 -3.34 -8.13
N LEU A 176 11.32 -4.56 -8.02
CA LEU A 176 11.27 -5.55 -9.10
C LEU A 176 9.82 -5.92 -9.44
N ASP A 177 8.98 -6.24 -8.44
CA ASP A 177 7.58 -6.61 -8.67
C ASP A 177 6.80 -5.52 -9.44
N VAL A 178 6.87 -4.28 -8.94
CA VAL A 178 6.24 -3.12 -9.57
C VAL A 178 6.79 -2.87 -10.98
N THR A 179 8.11 -3.00 -11.17
CA THR A 179 8.74 -2.82 -12.49
C THR A 179 8.25 -3.86 -13.49
N VAL A 180 8.21 -5.14 -13.10
CA VAL A 180 7.70 -6.22 -13.94
C VAL A 180 6.23 -5.99 -14.26
N TYR A 181 5.40 -5.66 -13.25
CA TYR A 181 3.99 -5.35 -13.45
C TYR A 181 3.78 -4.25 -14.49
N ASN A 182 4.43 -3.10 -14.31
CA ASN A 182 4.31 -1.95 -15.22
C ASN A 182 4.79 -2.29 -16.63
N THR A 183 5.90 -3.02 -16.74
CA THR A 183 6.46 -3.48 -18.03
C THR A 183 5.47 -4.38 -18.75
N CYS A 184 4.90 -5.36 -18.05
CA CYS A 184 3.99 -6.33 -18.63
C CYS A 184 2.62 -5.73 -18.96
N ARG A 185 2.10 -4.85 -18.11
CA ARG A 185 0.90 -4.05 -18.42
C ARG A 185 1.09 -3.25 -19.72
N SER A 186 2.25 -2.59 -19.87
CA SER A 186 2.56 -1.82 -21.09
C SER A 186 2.74 -2.72 -22.32
N TYR A 187 3.38 -3.89 -22.17
CA TYR A 187 3.64 -4.80 -23.29
C TYR A 187 2.37 -5.44 -23.84
N PHE A 188 1.49 -5.93 -22.96
CA PHE A 188 0.27 -6.63 -23.36
C PHE A 188 -0.91 -5.71 -23.63
N GLY A 189 -0.88 -4.46 -23.13
CA GLY A 189 -2.00 -3.51 -23.29
C GLY A 189 -3.31 -4.10 -22.77
N ASP A 190 -4.37 -4.00 -23.59
CA ASP A 190 -5.71 -4.52 -23.25
C ASP A 190 -5.73 -6.03 -23.03
N SER A 191 -4.84 -6.78 -23.71
CA SER A 191 -4.72 -8.23 -23.55
C SER A 191 -4.13 -8.64 -22.19
N TRP A 192 -3.61 -7.69 -21.41
CA TRP A 192 -3.03 -8.00 -20.11
C TRP A 192 -4.02 -8.68 -19.19
N PHE A 193 -5.28 -8.23 -19.12
CA PHE A 193 -6.28 -8.84 -18.23
C PHE A 193 -6.51 -10.32 -18.57
N ALA A 194 -6.59 -10.63 -19.86
CA ALA A 194 -6.80 -11.98 -20.33
C ALA A 194 -5.61 -12.89 -20.02
N GLY A 195 -4.40 -12.42 -20.30
CA GLY A 195 -3.18 -13.16 -19.97
C GLY A 195 -2.94 -13.29 -18.47
N HIS A 196 -3.27 -12.25 -17.70
CA HIS A 196 -3.02 -12.23 -16.27
C HIS A 196 -3.95 -13.21 -15.58
N ARG A 197 -5.22 -13.19 -15.99
CA ARG A 197 -6.24 -14.08 -15.46
C ARG A 197 -6.00 -15.53 -15.86
N ASN A 198 -5.80 -15.82 -17.16
CA ASN A 198 -5.81 -17.21 -17.65
C ASN A 198 -4.65 -17.56 -18.62
N GLY A 199 -3.50 -16.92 -18.45
CA GLY A 199 -2.28 -17.23 -19.17
C GLY A 199 -2.44 -17.22 -20.71
N SER A 200 -1.76 -18.16 -21.38
CA SER A 200 -1.83 -18.32 -22.84
C SER A 200 -3.24 -18.63 -23.35
N THR A 201 -4.05 -19.35 -22.56
CA THR A 201 -5.45 -19.67 -22.89
C THR A 201 -6.29 -18.41 -22.91
N GLY A 202 -6.12 -17.54 -21.91
CA GLY A 202 -6.77 -16.24 -21.88
C GLY A 202 -6.33 -15.33 -23.02
N LEU A 203 -5.03 -15.26 -23.32
CA LEU A 203 -4.54 -14.49 -24.47
C LEU A 203 -5.16 -14.96 -25.80
N SER A 204 -5.45 -16.25 -25.93
CA SER A 204 -6.09 -16.83 -27.11
C SER A 204 -7.61 -16.66 -27.14
N ASN A 205 -8.24 -16.48 -25.98
CA ASN A 205 -9.68 -16.26 -25.83
C ASN A 205 -9.95 -15.16 -24.77
N PRO A 206 -9.76 -13.88 -25.10
CA PRO A 206 -9.70 -12.80 -24.11
C PRO A 206 -11.06 -12.36 -23.57
N ASN A 207 -12.16 -12.85 -24.13
CA ASN A 207 -13.51 -12.34 -23.86
C ASN A 207 -14.39 -13.37 -23.13
N THR A 208 -13.80 -14.33 -22.40
CA THR A 208 -14.58 -15.24 -21.56
C THR A 208 -15.30 -14.47 -20.45
N GLN A 209 -16.42 -15.01 -19.96
CA GLN A 209 -17.15 -14.40 -18.85
C GLN A 209 -16.25 -14.20 -17.62
N ASP A 210 -15.36 -15.16 -17.34
CA ASP A 210 -14.41 -15.10 -16.23
C ASP A 210 -13.43 -13.91 -16.36
N ILE A 211 -12.83 -13.72 -17.54
CA ILE A 211 -11.92 -12.59 -17.80
C ILE A 211 -12.67 -11.26 -17.71
N ASN A 212 -13.89 -11.20 -18.23
CA ASN A 212 -14.72 -10.00 -18.15
C ASN A 212 -15.09 -9.67 -16.69
N ASN A 213 -15.45 -10.67 -15.89
CA ASN A 213 -15.71 -10.51 -14.46
C ASN A 213 -14.46 -10.01 -13.72
N PHE A 214 -13.29 -10.58 -14.01
CA PHE A 214 -12.01 -10.12 -13.47
C PHE A 214 -11.74 -8.65 -13.80
N LYS A 215 -11.90 -8.26 -15.07
CA LYS A 215 -11.73 -6.87 -15.51
C LYS A 215 -12.71 -5.92 -14.81
N ILE A 216 -13.97 -6.31 -14.68
CA ILE A 216 -15.01 -5.52 -13.99
C ILE A 216 -14.67 -5.33 -12.51
N GLY A 217 -14.29 -6.40 -11.81
CA GLY A 217 -13.89 -6.34 -10.40
C GLY A 217 -12.63 -5.50 -10.18
N TYR A 218 -11.67 -5.58 -11.11
CA TYR A 218 -10.49 -4.72 -11.12
C TYR A 218 -10.84 -3.24 -11.27
N GLU A 219 -11.66 -2.87 -12.27
CA GLU A 219 -12.02 -1.46 -12.49
C GLU A 219 -12.81 -0.91 -11.31
N TRP A 220 -13.69 -1.72 -10.72
CA TRP A 220 -14.40 -1.36 -9.50
C TRP A 220 -13.44 -1.11 -8.33
N THR A 221 -12.46 -2.00 -8.13
CA THR A 221 -11.46 -1.86 -7.04
C THR A 221 -10.60 -0.62 -7.27
N TYR A 222 -10.14 -0.41 -8.50
CA TYR A 222 -9.38 0.77 -8.92
C TYR A 222 -10.14 2.08 -8.64
N ASN A 223 -11.43 2.14 -8.96
CA ASN A 223 -12.23 3.34 -8.73
C ASN A 223 -12.44 3.62 -7.23
N ASN A 224 -12.73 2.59 -6.45
CA ASN A 224 -12.93 2.74 -5.00
C ASN A 224 -11.65 3.06 -4.23
N LEU A 225 -10.48 2.69 -4.77
CA LEU A 225 -9.18 3.02 -4.18
C LEU A 225 -8.85 4.52 -4.19
N SER A 226 -9.58 5.35 -4.95
CA SER A 226 -9.29 6.79 -5.01
C SER A 226 -9.48 7.48 -3.65
N GLY A 227 -8.39 8.00 -3.07
CA GLY A 227 -8.38 8.59 -1.73
C GLY A 227 -8.09 7.59 -0.61
N HIS A 228 -7.97 6.30 -0.94
CA HIS A 228 -7.72 5.19 -0.02
C HIS A 228 -6.33 4.54 -0.26
N GLU A 229 -5.42 5.17 -0.99
CA GLU A 229 -4.12 4.60 -1.37
C GLU A 229 -3.08 4.61 -0.25
N THR A 230 -3.44 5.03 0.96
CA THR A 230 -2.53 5.13 2.12
C THR A 230 -3.16 4.71 3.44
N ASP A 231 -4.43 4.28 3.41
CA ASP A 231 -5.16 3.83 4.59
C ASP A 231 -5.27 2.31 4.66
N ASP A 232 -5.86 1.84 5.75
CA ASP A 232 -6.10 0.43 6.01
C ASP A 232 -7.38 -0.12 5.37
N ILE A 233 -8.08 0.64 4.49
CA ILE A 233 -9.31 0.14 3.86
C ILE A 233 -8.99 -0.80 2.71
N ARG A 234 -9.45 -2.05 2.83
CA ARG A 234 -9.48 -3.00 1.73
C ARG A 234 -10.85 -2.96 1.06
N PHE A 235 -10.86 -2.78 -0.25
CA PHE A 235 -12.02 -3.07 -1.10
C PHE A 235 -11.87 -4.48 -1.66
N TRP A 236 -12.96 -5.22 -1.72
CA TRP A 236 -12.96 -6.59 -2.24
C TRP A 236 -14.13 -6.82 -3.16
N VAL A 237 -13.92 -7.69 -4.14
CA VAL A 237 -14.94 -8.26 -5.02
C VAL A 237 -14.72 -9.77 -5.02
N ASP A 238 -15.79 -10.54 -4.90
CA ASP A 238 -15.72 -12.00 -4.98
C ASP A 238 -15.50 -12.43 -6.43
N ILE A 239 -14.33 -13.00 -6.68
CA ILE A 239 -13.93 -13.57 -7.97
C ILE A 239 -13.37 -14.96 -7.68
N PRO A 240 -14.01 -16.04 -8.18
CA PRO A 240 -13.53 -17.39 -7.96
C PRO A 240 -12.07 -17.56 -8.39
N ALA A 241 -11.28 -18.35 -7.66
CA ALA A 241 -9.93 -18.70 -8.08
C ALA A 241 -9.95 -19.66 -9.29
N ILE A 242 -8.90 -19.63 -10.12
CA ILE A 242 -8.64 -20.57 -11.23
C ILE A 242 -7.19 -21.07 -11.24
#